data_AF-B3T7S8-F1
#
_entry.id   AF-B3T7S8-F1
#
_cell.length_a   1.000
_cell.length_b   1.000
_cell.length_c   1.000
_cell.angle_alpha   90.00
_cell.angle_beta   90.00
_cell.angle_gamma   90.00
#
_symmetry.space_group_name_H-M   'P 1'
#
loop_
_entity.id
_entity.type
_entity.pdbx_description
1 polymer ?
#
loop_
_entity_poly.entity_id
_entity_poly.type
_entity_poly.pdbx_seq_one_letter_code
_entity_poly.pdbx_strand_id
1 'polypeptide(L)'
;MGIEYTKGNPSGAKYSRYKVPVAATAAGVAAIDGIWQDLKDKSGFTKDCQVGRSLGYAGKSVIHPDQIKTVHKIFHPSRPEIEWAKKVCNVYEKSTKKGRGATVVDGKMIDEVHYKRAKALLEI
;
A
#
# COMPACT_ATOMS: atom_id res chain seq x y z
N MET A 1 6.28 -9.30 -23.38
CA MET A 1 4.82 -9.10 -23.47
C MET A 1 4.40 -7.79 -24.16
N GLY A 2 5.31 -6.92 -24.62
CA GLY A 2 4.93 -5.77 -25.47
C GLY A 2 3.93 -4.80 -24.84
N ILE A 3 3.86 -4.77 -23.51
CA ILE A 3 2.88 -3.98 -22.78
C ILE A 3 3.41 -2.55 -22.72
N GLU A 4 2.78 -1.66 -23.45
CA GLU A 4 3.02 -0.23 -23.26
C GLU A 4 2.49 0.21 -21.89
N TYR A 5 3.34 0.83 -21.09
CA TYR A 5 2.94 1.53 -19.87
C TYR A 5 2.40 2.92 -20.23
N THR A 6 1.46 2.99 -21.18
CA THR A 6 0.75 4.21 -21.58
C THR A 6 -0.63 4.29 -20.92
N LYS A 7 -1.31 5.41 -21.15
CA LYS A 7 -2.57 5.81 -20.52
C LYS A 7 -3.64 4.72 -20.66
N GLY A 8 -4.25 4.37 -19.52
CA GLY A 8 -5.30 3.34 -19.45
C GLY A 8 -4.68 1.97 -19.25
N ASN A 9 -4.88 1.41 -18.05
CA ASN A 9 -4.40 0.11 -17.60
C ASN A 9 -4.63 -0.98 -18.68
N PRO A 10 -3.63 -1.32 -19.52
CA PRO A 10 -3.88 -2.18 -20.67
C PRO A 10 -4.26 -3.56 -20.16
N SER A 11 -5.30 -4.15 -20.73
CA SER A 11 -5.87 -5.43 -20.26
C SER A 11 -4.83 -6.53 -20.09
N GLY A 12 -3.80 -6.55 -20.97
CA GLY A 12 -2.68 -7.49 -20.92
C GLY A 12 -1.78 -7.36 -19.69
N ALA A 13 -1.67 -6.18 -19.07
CA ALA A 13 -0.86 -5.97 -17.86
C ALA A 13 -1.61 -6.26 -16.57
N LYS A 14 -2.95 -6.20 -16.62
CA LYS A 14 -3.80 -6.15 -15.43
C LYS A 14 -3.60 -7.38 -14.54
N TYR A 15 -3.70 -8.59 -15.11
CA TYR A 15 -3.51 -9.82 -14.35
C TYR A 15 -2.11 -9.87 -13.70
N SER A 16 -1.06 -9.62 -14.48
CA SER A 16 0.32 -9.67 -13.99
C SER A 16 0.56 -8.65 -12.88
N ARG A 17 0.14 -7.39 -13.08
CA ARG A 17 0.30 -6.31 -12.10
C ARG A 17 -0.46 -6.61 -10.80
N TYR A 18 -1.58 -7.32 -10.85
CA TYR A 18 -2.37 -7.66 -9.67
C TYR A 18 -1.83 -8.91 -8.95
N LYS A 19 -1.27 -9.86 -9.71
CA LYS A 19 -0.70 -11.10 -9.17
C LYS A 19 0.61 -10.87 -8.42
N VAL A 20 1.45 -9.95 -8.89
CA VAL A 20 2.79 -9.72 -8.33
C VAL A 20 2.78 -9.39 -6.83
N PRO A 21 1.98 -8.43 -6.32
CA PRO A 21 1.94 -8.14 -4.88
C PRO A 21 1.48 -9.32 -4.03
N VAL A 22 0.53 -10.12 -4.53
CA VAL A 22 0.05 -11.33 -3.84
C VAL A 22 1.17 -12.35 -3.71
N ALA A 23 1.87 -12.63 -4.82
CA ALA A 23 3.00 -13.57 -4.81
C ALA A 23 4.17 -13.07 -3.94
N ALA A 24 4.49 -11.77 -4.01
CA ALA A 24 5.54 -11.15 -3.22
C ALA A 24 5.23 -11.22 -1.71
N THR A 25 3.98 -10.91 -1.32
CA THR A 25 3.51 -11.03 0.07
C THR A 25 3.61 -12.47 0.58
N ALA A 26 3.17 -13.44 -0.23
CA ALA A 26 3.27 -14.86 0.11
C ALA A 26 4.73 -15.34 0.26
N ALA A 27 5.65 -14.73 -0.48
CA ALA A 27 7.09 -14.99 -0.39
C ALA A 27 7.82 -14.14 0.68
N GLY A 28 7.13 -13.24 1.38
CA GLY A 28 7.74 -12.37 2.38
C GLY A 28 8.68 -11.29 1.81
N VAL A 29 8.51 -10.91 0.55
CA VAL A 29 9.33 -9.89 -0.14
C VAL A 29 8.48 -8.70 -0.59
N ALA A 30 9.11 -7.53 -0.72
CA ALA A 30 8.44 -6.33 -1.21
C ALA A 30 8.21 -6.40 -2.73
N ALA A 31 7.05 -5.93 -3.17
CA ALA A 31 6.75 -5.70 -4.59
C ALA A 31 7.00 -4.24 -4.96
N ILE A 32 7.74 -4.00 -6.04
CA ILE A 32 7.95 -2.67 -6.63
C ILE A 32 7.22 -2.59 -7.98
N ASP A 33 6.39 -1.58 -8.16
CA ASP A 33 5.61 -1.38 -9.37
C ASP A 33 6.48 -0.82 -10.51
N GLY A 34 6.03 -0.99 -11.75
CA GLY A 34 6.78 -0.62 -12.95
C GLY A 34 6.96 0.89 -13.12
N ILE A 35 7.61 1.32 -14.19
CA ILE A 35 7.85 2.74 -14.47
C ILE A 35 6.58 3.48 -14.95
N TRP A 36 6.69 4.80 -15.11
CA TRP A 36 5.76 5.61 -15.90
C TRP A 36 6.56 6.46 -16.89
N GLN A 37 6.34 6.23 -18.18
CA GLN A 37 7.18 6.75 -19.25
C GLN A 37 6.77 8.15 -19.74
N ASP A 38 5.49 8.53 -19.60
CA ASP A 38 5.02 9.86 -20.01
C ASP A 38 5.38 10.91 -18.94
N LEU A 39 6.57 11.50 -19.08
CA LEU A 39 7.10 12.50 -18.14
C LEU A 39 6.26 13.79 -18.08
N LYS A 40 5.49 14.09 -19.14
CA LYS A 40 4.63 15.29 -19.20
C LYS A 40 3.33 15.05 -18.44
N ASP A 41 2.85 13.81 -18.37
CA ASP A 41 1.63 13.46 -17.65
C ASP A 41 1.84 13.18 -16.15
N LYS A 42 2.08 14.26 -15.39
CA LYS A 42 2.20 14.20 -13.92
C LYS A 42 0.91 13.70 -13.24
N SER A 43 -0.25 13.94 -13.86
CA SER A 43 -1.55 13.56 -13.33
C SER A 43 -1.81 12.05 -13.47
N GLY A 44 -1.50 11.48 -14.63
CA GLY A 44 -1.54 10.05 -14.91
C GLY A 44 -0.57 9.30 -14.02
N PHE A 45 0.65 9.83 -13.85
CA PHE A 45 1.63 9.26 -12.93
C PHE A 45 1.11 9.17 -11.48
N THR A 46 0.49 10.25 -10.99
CA THR A 46 -0.10 10.29 -9.64
C THR A 46 -1.19 9.23 -9.47
N LYS A 47 -2.11 9.14 -10.44
CA LYS A 47 -3.18 8.13 -10.44
C LYS A 47 -2.62 6.70 -10.49
N ASP A 48 -1.61 6.48 -11.32
CA ASP A 48 -0.97 5.18 -11.46
C ASP A 48 -0.26 4.74 -10.17
N CYS A 49 0.42 5.66 -9.48
CA CYS A 49 0.99 5.40 -8.16
C CYS A 49 -0.09 5.04 -7.12
N GLN A 50 -1.24 5.74 -7.14
CA GLN A 50 -2.35 5.44 -6.24
C GLN A 50 -2.94 4.04 -6.49
N VAL A 51 -3.02 3.62 -7.76
CA VAL A 51 -3.41 2.25 -8.12
C VAL A 51 -2.36 1.24 -7.65
N GLY A 52 -1.07 1.52 -7.85
CA GLY A 52 0.01 0.66 -7.34
C GLY A 52 -0.08 0.46 -5.82
N ARG A 53 -0.23 1.56 -5.05
CA ARG A 53 -0.41 1.51 -3.59
C ARG A 53 -1.63 0.67 -3.21
N SER A 54 -2.76 0.82 -3.89
CA SER A 54 -3.98 0.08 -3.56
C SER A 54 -3.91 -1.42 -3.87
N LEU A 55 -3.05 -1.82 -4.81
CA LEU A 55 -2.76 -3.23 -5.12
C LEU A 55 -1.78 -3.88 -4.12
N GLY A 56 -1.15 -3.11 -3.22
CA GLY A 56 -0.21 -3.62 -2.23
C GLY A 56 1.26 -3.55 -2.64
N TYR A 57 1.61 -2.75 -3.66
CA TYR A 57 3.02 -2.44 -3.93
C TYR A 57 3.61 -1.55 -2.83
N ALA A 58 4.87 -1.82 -2.48
CA ALA A 58 5.62 -1.03 -1.49
C ALA A 58 6.21 0.26 -2.09
N GLY A 59 6.34 0.32 -3.41
CA GLY A 59 6.91 1.46 -4.12
C GLY A 59 6.72 1.33 -5.63
N LYS A 60 7.35 2.26 -6.36
CA LYS A 60 7.32 2.31 -7.82
C LYS A 60 8.70 2.69 -8.36
N SER A 61 9.15 2.03 -9.43
CA SER A 61 10.36 2.43 -10.15
C SER A 61 10.18 3.80 -10.79
N VAL A 62 11.17 4.67 -10.65
CA VAL A 62 11.19 6.02 -11.24
C VAL A 62 12.29 6.16 -12.27
N ILE A 63 12.05 6.99 -13.27
CA ILE A 63 13.00 7.25 -14.38
C ILE A 63 13.42 8.73 -14.47
N HIS A 64 12.86 9.60 -13.63
CA HIS A 64 13.18 11.02 -13.60
C HIS A 64 13.11 11.57 -12.17
N PRO A 65 14.01 12.47 -11.74
CA PRO A 65 14.01 13.04 -10.39
C PRO A 65 12.67 13.64 -9.93
N ASP A 66 11.95 14.33 -10.81
CA ASP A 66 10.61 14.89 -10.53
C ASP A 66 9.58 13.86 -10.02
N GLN A 67 9.77 12.57 -10.30
CA GLN A 67 8.86 11.51 -9.87
C GLN A 67 9.06 11.13 -8.40
N ILE A 68 10.25 11.35 -7.83
CA ILE A 68 10.65 10.89 -6.49
C ILE A 68 9.70 11.42 -5.42
N LYS A 69 9.44 12.74 -5.42
CA LYS A 69 8.58 13.38 -4.41
C LYS A 69 7.17 12.81 -4.39
N THR A 70 6.62 12.51 -5.57
CA THR A 70 5.27 11.95 -5.72
C THR A 70 5.23 10.50 -5.25
N VAL A 71 6.21 9.67 -5.60
CA VAL A 71 6.29 8.28 -5.13
C VAL A 71 6.43 8.23 -3.62
N HIS A 72 7.38 8.96 -3.03
CA HIS A 72 7.53 8.98 -1.57
C HIS A 72 6.26 9.44 -0.88
N LYS A 73 5.62 10.51 -1.35
CA LYS A 73 4.34 10.98 -0.79
C LYS A 73 3.23 9.92 -0.86
N ILE A 74 3.16 9.17 -1.96
CA ILE A 74 2.09 8.20 -2.19
C ILE A 74 2.37 6.85 -1.54
N PHE A 75 3.61 6.40 -1.40
CA PHE A 75 3.89 5.07 -0.83
C PHE A 75 4.23 5.11 0.66
N HIS A 76 4.61 6.28 1.19
CA HIS A 76 4.83 6.44 2.63
C HIS A 76 3.49 6.44 3.41
N PRO A 77 3.44 5.86 4.62
CA PRO A 77 2.31 5.99 5.53
C PRO A 77 1.97 7.47 5.80
N SER A 78 0.70 7.80 5.71
CA SER A 78 0.19 9.12 6.06
C SER A 78 0.05 9.25 7.58
N ARG A 79 0.06 10.49 8.08
CA ARG A 79 -0.16 10.78 9.49
C ARG A 79 -1.45 10.14 10.04
N PRO A 80 -2.61 10.21 9.36
CA PRO A 80 -3.82 9.53 9.81
C PRO A 80 -3.68 8.00 9.91
N GLU A 81 -2.94 7.36 9.00
CA GLU A 81 -2.70 5.91 9.07
C GLU A 81 -1.85 5.53 10.28
N ILE A 82 -0.83 6.33 10.59
CA ILE A 82 0.02 6.15 11.78
C ILE A 82 -0.80 6.34 13.06
N GLU A 83 -1.63 7.39 13.11
CA GLU A 83 -2.50 7.67 14.27
C GLU A 83 -3.53 6.54 14.48
N TRP A 84 -4.14 6.06 13.39
CA TRP A 84 -5.02 4.89 13.43
C TRP A 84 -4.30 3.64 13.94
N ALA A 85 -3.09 3.35 13.44
CA ALA A 85 -2.32 2.18 13.84
C ALA A 85 -1.95 2.22 15.33
N LYS A 86 -1.49 3.36 15.83
CA LYS A 86 -1.21 3.57 17.27
C LYS A 86 -2.45 3.30 18.13
N LYS A 87 -3.61 3.80 17.69
CA LYS A 87 -4.88 3.62 18.40
C LYS A 87 -5.32 2.15 18.42
N VAL A 88 -5.24 1.47 17.27
CA VAL A 88 -5.56 0.05 17.14
C VAL A 88 -4.69 -0.79 18.06
N CYS A 89 -3.36 -0.62 18.04
CA CYS A 89 -2.45 -1.37 18.91
C CYS A 89 -2.78 -1.17 20.40
N ASN A 90 -2.92 0.08 20.83
CA ASN A 90 -3.23 0.41 22.23
C ASN A 90 -4.58 -0.19 22.71
N VAL A 91 -5.63 -0.08 21.90
CA VAL A 91 -6.97 -0.58 22.29
C VAL A 91 -7.01 -2.11 22.24
N TYR A 92 -6.45 -2.73 21.21
CA TYR A 92 -6.46 -4.18 21.04
C TYR A 92 -5.66 -4.88 22.15
N GLU A 93 -4.46 -4.41 22.48
CA GLU A 93 -3.63 -4.98 23.55
C GLU A 93 -4.29 -4.88 24.94
N LYS A 94 -5.07 -3.82 25.19
CA LYS A 94 -5.87 -3.70 26.42
C LYS A 94 -7.06 -4.67 26.43
N SER A 95 -7.64 -4.95 25.27
CA SER A 95 -8.79 -5.86 25.12
C SER A 95 -8.37 -7.32 25.29
N THR A 96 -7.26 -7.72 24.66
CA THR A 96 -6.72 -9.09 24.73
C THR A 96 -6.29 -9.46 26.14
N LYS A 97 -5.70 -8.52 26.91
CA LYS A 97 -5.44 -8.69 28.36
C LYS A 97 -6.68 -8.99 29.20
N LYS A 98 -7.88 -8.67 28.69
CA LYS A 98 -9.18 -8.98 29.33
C LYS A 98 -9.82 -10.24 28.74
N GLY A 99 -9.09 -11.05 27.97
CA GLY A 99 -9.58 -12.29 27.36
C GLY A 99 -10.49 -12.08 26.15
N ARG A 100 -10.48 -10.90 25.52
CA ARG A 100 -11.33 -10.61 24.34
C ARG A 100 -10.51 -10.67 23.05
N GLY A 101 -10.95 -11.50 22.10
CA GLY A 101 -10.33 -11.64 20.77
C GLY A 101 -10.70 -10.54 19.76
N ALA A 102 -11.65 -9.67 20.09
CA ALA A 102 -12.04 -8.53 19.26
C ALA A 102 -12.41 -7.32 20.13
N THR A 103 -12.36 -6.13 19.55
CA THR A 103 -12.73 -4.86 20.17
C THR A 103 -13.30 -3.89 19.13
N VAL A 104 -13.72 -2.70 19.56
CA VAL A 104 -14.22 -1.64 18.67
C VAL A 104 -13.31 -0.42 18.78
N VAL A 105 -12.90 0.11 17.63
CA VAL A 105 -12.17 1.38 17.50
C VAL A 105 -12.89 2.23 16.46
N ASP A 106 -13.32 3.43 16.83
CA ASP A 106 -14.04 4.36 15.93
C ASP A 106 -15.25 3.72 15.21
N GLY A 107 -16.03 2.93 15.97
CA GLY A 107 -17.21 2.25 15.46
C GLY A 107 -16.93 1.04 14.56
N LYS A 108 -15.65 0.66 14.38
CA LYS A 108 -15.25 -0.51 13.56
C LYS A 108 -14.74 -1.64 14.43
N MET A 109 -15.12 -2.87 14.09
CA MET A 109 -14.59 -4.07 14.72
C MET A 109 -13.11 -4.24 14.37
N ILE A 110 -12.29 -4.53 15.38
CA ILE A 110 -10.86 -4.76 15.30
C ILE A 110 -10.56 -6.12 15.93
N ASP A 111 -9.82 -6.94 15.19
CA ASP A 111 -9.35 -8.26 15.60
C ASP A 111 -7.82 -8.38 15.37
N GLU A 112 -7.30 -9.59 15.50
CA GLU A 112 -5.88 -9.92 15.31
C GLU A 112 -5.33 -9.51 13.94
N VAL A 113 -6.11 -9.61 12.86
CA VAL A 113 -5.65 -9.26 11.51
C VAL A 113 -5.41 -7.76 11.41
N HIS A 114 -6.33 -6.97 11.96
CA HIS A 114 -6.21 -5.52 12.02
C HIS A 114 -5.04 -5.09 12.90
N TYR A 115 -4.85 -5.76 14.05
CA TYR A 115 -3.72 -5.52 14.94
C TYR A 115 -2.38 -5.77 14.25
N LYS A 116 -2.20 -6.93 13.59
CA LYS A 116 -0.96 -7.26 12.87
C LYS A 116 -0.65 -6.23 11.78
N ARG A 117 -1.66 -5.80 11.03
CA ARG A 117 -1.51 -4.74 10.01
C ARG A 117 -1.09 -3.41 10.63
N ALA A 118 -1.73 -3.00 11.72
CA ALA A 118 -1.39 -1.77 12.43
C ALA A 118 0.03 -1.80 12.97
N LYS A 119 0.43 -2.92 13.58
CA LYS A 119 1.79 -3.13 14.10
C LYS A 119 2.84 -3.05 12.99
N ALA A 120 2.63 -3.77 11.88
CA ALA A 120 3.53 -3.73 10.73
C ALA A 120 3.69 -2.31 10.18
N LEU A 121 2.63 -1.50 10.17
CA LEU A 121 2.71 -0.10 9.71
C LEU A 121 3.59 0.78 10.60
N LEU A 122 3.72 0.47 11.89
CA LEU A 122 4.54 1.22 12.84
C LEU A 122 6.01 0.77 12.86
N GLU A 123 6.35 -0.30 12.14
CA GLU A 123 7.71 -0.84 12.02
C GLU A 123 8.42 -0.40 10.72
N ILE A 124 7.72 0.34 9.84
CA ILE A 124 8.25 0.97 8.61
C ILE A 124 8.99 2.26 8.97
#